data_AF-A0A520B9I3-F1
#
_entry.id   AF-A0A520B9I3-F1
#
_cell.length_a   1.000
_cell.length_b   1.000
_cell.length_c   1.000
_cell.angle_alpha   90.00
_cell.angle_beta   90.00
_cell.angle_gamma   90.00
#
_symmetry.space_group_name_H-M   'P 1'
#
loop_
_entity.id
_entity.type
_entity.pdbx_description
1 polymer ?
#
loop_
_entity_poly.entity_id
_entity_poly.type
_entity_poly.pdbx_seq_one_letter_code
_entity_poly.pdbx_strand_id
1 'polypeptide(L)'
;MAAKRGKRRGKRYSVKALLKQPPEPQSILETLSLRPRIRASCESACRPCPFVSCHHHLALDVTSDGALRFPHGHEPEDLSKMKETCALDVADDGGRCVNEVADLLGISRQRTAILEIEALRKLKAHIDATAPKELLDAMPALAKMLSSRTGDS
;
A
#
# COMPACT_ATOMS: atom_id res chain seq x y z
N MET A 1 -25.84 -10.92 -14.54
CA MET A 1 -25.73 -11.71 -13.29
C MET A 1 -24.32 -11.51 -12.73
N ALA A 2 -24.08 -10.44 -11.95
CA ALA A 2 -22.77 -10.22 -11.32
C ALA A 2 -22.66 -11.11 -10.08
N ALA A 3 -21.87 -12.17 -10.16
CA ALA A 3 -21.60 -13.04 -9.02
C ALA A 3 -21.05 -12.19 -7.86
N LYS A 4 -21.73 -12.22 -6.70
CA LYS A 4 -21.20 -11.71 -5.44
C LYS A 4 -19.89 -12.45 -5.17
N ARG A 5 -18.75 -11.86 -5.54
CA ARG A 5 -17.42 -12.27 -5.05
C ARG A 5 -17.47 -12.06 -3.55
N GLY A 6 -17.76 -13.11 -2.80
CA GLY A 6 -17.64 -13.10 -1.35
C GLY A 6 -16.21 -12.65 -1.04
N LYS A 7 -16.03 -11.43 -0.53
CA LYS A 7 -14.71 -10.93 -0.12
C LYS A 7 -14.18 -11.91 0.91
N ARG A 8 -13.25 -12.80 0.51
CA ARG A 8 -12.45 -13.57 1.47
C ARG A 8 -11.84 -12.52 2.39
N ARG A 9 -12.27 -12.49 3.65
CA ARG A 9 -11.67 -11.58 4.63
C ARG A 9 -10.19 -11.92 4.69
N GLY A 10 -9.34 -10.91 4.50
CA GLY A 10 -7.90 -11.08 4.57
C GLY A 10 -7.50 -11.81 5.86
N LYS A 11 -6.69 -12.86 5.73
CA LYS A 11 -6.28 -13.66 6.88
C LYS A 11 -5.15 -12.95 7.61
N ARG A 12 -5.13 -13.11 8.93
CA ARG A 12 -4.04 -12.66 9.79
C ARG A 12 -3.35 -13.86 10.39
N TYR A 13 -2.03 -13.84 10.40
CA TYR A 13 -1.19 -14.87 10.97
C TYR A 13 -0.17 -14.24 11.90
N SER A 14 0.09 -14.88 13.03
CA SER A 14 1.32 -14.58 13.76
C SER A 14 2.49 -15.17 13.00
N VAL A 15 3.67 -14.57 13.14
CA VAL A 15 4.91 -15.10 12.54
C VAL A 15 5.12 -16.56 12.93
N LYS A 16 4.89 -16.90 14.22
CA LYS A 16 4.98 -18.26 14.75
C LYS A 16 3.95 -19.23 14.15
N ALA A 17 2.77 -18.74 13.75
CA ALA A 17 1.75 -19.59 13.12
C ALA A 17 2.08 -19.92 11.66
N LEU A 18 2.80 -19.03 10.97
CA LEU A 18 3.18 -19.24 9.57
C LEU A 18 4.46 -20.09 9.45
N LEU A 19 5.42 -19.86 10.34
CA LEU A 19 6.72 -20.52 10.31
C LEU A 19 6.73 -21.76 11.20
N LYS A 20 6.81 -22.94 10.59
CA LYS A 20 7.04 -24.20 11.33
C LYS A 20 8.42 -24.21 11.99
N GLN A 21 9.42 -23.61 11.33
CA GLN A 21 10.78 -23.42 11.82
C GLN A 21 11.29 -22.04 11.36
N PRO A 22 12.12 -21.35 12.15
CA PRO A 22 12.72 -20.09 11.74
C PRO A 22 13.70 -20.35 10.58
N PRO A 23 13.67 -19.54 9.50
CA PRO A 23 14.61 -19.68 8.41
C PRO A 23 16.04 -19.36 8.88
N GLU A 24 17.02 -20.01 8.26
CA GLU A 24 18.43 -19.75 8.52
C GLU A 24 18.79 -18.30 8.19
N PRO A 25 19.56 -17.58 9.03
CA PRO A 25 19.88 -16.17 8.81
C PRO A 25 20.51 -15.90 7.42
N GLN A 26 21.32 -16.84 6.93
CA GLN A 26 21.99 -16.74 5.63
C GLN A 26 20.99 -16.77 4.48
N SER A 27 19.96 -17.64 4.53
CA SER A 27 18.96 -17.72 3.46
C SER A 27 18.06 -16.49 3.41
N ILE A 28 17.78 -15.88 4.57
CA ILE A 28 17.07 -14.60 4.65
C ILE A 28 17.91 -13.51 3.97
N LEU A 29 19.19 -13.43 4.32
CA LEU A 29 20.09 -12.41 3.78
C LEU A 29 20.27 -12.55 2.26
N GLU A 30 20.41 -13.77 1.77
CA GLU A 30 20.50 -14.07 0.33
C GLU A 30 19.25 -13.61 -0.41
N THR A 31 18.07 -13.97 0.10
CA THR A 31 16.77 -13.53 -0.47
C THR A 31 16.63 -12.01 -0.49
N LEU A 32 17.02 -11.33 0.59
CA LEU A 32 16.95 -9.88 0.68
C LEU A 32 17.97 -9.17 -0.22
N SER A 33 19.09 -9.83 -0.53
CA SER A 33 20.14 -9.28 -1.41
C SER A 33 19.69 -9.26 -2.88
N LEU A 34 18.84 -10.19 -3.29
CA LEU A 34 18.23 -10.22 -4.62
C LEU A 34 17.18 -9.12 -4.85
N ARG A 35 16.68 -8.51 -3.76
CA ARG A 35 15.64 -7.49 -3.84
C ARG A 35 16.23 -6.14 -4.26
N PRO A 36 15.67 -5.48 -5.28
CA PRO A 36 16.08 -4.13 -5.68
C PRO A 36 15.89 -3.13 -4.53
N ARG A 37 16.87 -2.24 -4.37
CA ARG A 37 16.91 -1.24 -3.29
C ARG A 37 16.23 0.08 -3.67
N ILE A 38 16.19 0.39 -4.97
CA ILE A 38 15.63 1.64 -5.51
C ILE A 38 14.57 1.32 -6.55
N ARG A 39 13.62 2.24 -6.72
CA ARG A 39 12.50 2.12 -7.67
C ARG A 39 12.98 1.87 -9.10
N ALA A 40 13.99 2.62 -9.56
CA ALA A 40 14.54 2.49 -10.91
C ALA A 40 15.02 1.07 -11.25
N SER A 41 15.39 0.26 -10.24
CA SER A 41 15.83 -1.12 -10.43
C SER A 41 14.68 -2.15 -10.44
N CYS A 42 13.46 -1.77 -10.06
CA CYS A 42 12.30 -2.67 -9.99
C CYS A 42 11.13 -2.27 -10.89
N GLU A 43 11.13 -1.05 -11.40
CA GLU A 43 10.07 -0.52 -12.26
C GLU A 43 9.84 -1.42 -13.48
N SER A 44 10.90 -1.82 -14.19
CA SER A 44 10.86 -2.70 -15.36
C SER A 44 10.89 -4.20 -15.06
N ALA A 45 10.86 -4.60 -13.78
CA ALA A 45 10.83 -6.02 -13.40
C ALA A 45 9.49 -6.68 -13.77
N CYS A 46 9.43 -8.01 -13.69
CA CYS A 46 8.19 -8.73 -13.99
C CYS A 46 7.03 -8.33 -13.07
N ARG A 47 5.81 -8.43 -13.61
CA ARG A 47 4.55 -8.30 -12.87
C ARG A 47 3.73 -9.60 -13.06
N PRO A 48 3.06 -10.14 -12.03
CA PRO A 48 3.01 -9.69 -10.62
C PRO A 48 4.38 -9.60 -9.94
N CYS A 49 4.57 -8.60 -9.07
CA CYS A 49 5.88 -8.32 -8.45
C CYS A 49 6.32 -9.50 -7.55
N PRO A 50 7.52 -10.07 -7.75
CA PRO A 50 7.98 -11.20 -6.94
C PRO A 50 8.46 -10.79 -5.54
N PHE A 51 8.73 -9.49 -5.33
CA PHE A 51 9.33 -8.99 -4.09
C PHE A 51 8.28 -8.71 -3.01
N VAL A 52 7.62 -9.75 -2.50
CA VAL A 52 6.52 -9.65 -1.50
C VAL A 52 6.95 -9.01 -0.18
N SER A 53 8.25 -9.06 0.16
CA SER A 53 8.80 -8.38 1.33
C SER A 53 8.90 -6.85 1.16
N CYS A 54 8.58 -6.33 -0.03
CA CYS A 54 8.63 -4.89 -0.29
C CYS A 54 7.60 -4.12 0.52
N HIS A 55 8.02 -3.00 1.10
CA HIS A 55 7.15 -2.10 1.86
C HIS A 55 5.98 -1.58 1.03
N HIS A 56 6.16 -1.48 -0.29
CA HIS A 56 5.12 -1.04 -1.23
C HIS A 56 4.31 -2.19 -1.83
N HIS A 57 4.52 -3.43 -1.38
CA HIS A 57 3.83 -4.59 -1.92
C HIS A 57 2.41 -4.70 -1.35
N LEU A 58 1.40 -4.92 -2.20
CA LEU A 58 -0.02 -4.92 -1.78
C LEU A 58 -0.51 -6.27 -1.23
N ALA A 59 0.26 -7.35 -1.38
CA ALA A 59 -0.15 -8.68 -0.91
C ALA A 59 0.08 -8.92 0.59
N LEU A 60 0.98 -8.16 1.22
CA LEU A 60 1.38 -8.37 2.61
C LEU A 60 1.44 -7.03 3.35
N ASP A 61 0.82 -6.98 4.52
CA ASP A 61 0.88 -5.86 5.46
C ASP A 61 1.33 -6.38 6.83
N VAL A 62 2.18 -5.62 7.52
CA VAL A 62 2.69 -5.96 8.85
C VAL A 62 2.07 -5.00 9.86
N THR A 63 1.31 -5.53 10.80
CA THR A 63 0.67 -4.72 11.82
C THR A 63 1.69 -4.25 12.86
N SER A 64 1.33 -3.25 13.66
CA SER A 64 2.22 -2.68 14.70
C SER A 64 2.65 -3.70 15.76
N ASP A 65 1.83 -4.73 16.00
CA ASP A 65 2.12 -5.87 16.88
C ASP A 65 2.94 -6.99 16.19
N GLY A 66 3.33 -6.80 14.94
CA GLY A 66 4.16 -7.75 14.19
C GLY A 66 3.38 -8.92 13.58
N ALA A 67 2.05 -8.87 13.53
CA ALA A 67 1.26 -9.87 12.83
C ALA A 67 1.26 -9.60 11.31
N LEU A 68 1.21 -10.66 10.53
CA LEU A 68 1.17 -10.61 9.08
C LEU A 68 -0.30 -10.64 8.61
N ARG A 69 -0.73 -9.62 7.88
CA ARG A 69 -2.04 -9.55 7.22
C ARG A 69 -1.86 -9.74 5.72
N PHE A 70 -2.68 -10.62 5.15
CA PHE A 70 -2.74 -10.87 3.71
C PHE A 70 -4.10 -10.43 3.15
N PRO A 71 -4.21 -9.22 2.58
CA PRO A 71 -5.49 -8.67 2.10
C PRO A 71 -6.18 -9.53 1.04
N HIS A 72 -5.39 -10.14 0.15
CA HIS A 72 -5.87 -10.83 -1.07
C HIS A 72 -5.66 -12.34 -1.04
N GLY A 73 -5.23 -12.90 0.10
CA GLY A 73 -4.77 -14.28 0.19
C GLY A 73 -3.25 -14.38 0.27
N HIS A 74 -2.76 -15.57 0.57
CA HIS A 74 -1.36 -15.83 0.93
C HIS A 74 -0.76 -17.02 0.18
N GLU A 75 -1.57 -17.70 -0.65
CA GLU A 75 -1.08 -18.79 -1.48
C GLU A 75 -0.37 -18.23 -2.73
N PRO A 76 0.62 -18.93 -3.31
CA PRO A 76 1.30 -18.49 -4.53
C PRO A 76 0.35 -18.19 -5.70
N GLU A 77 -0.75 -18.94 -5.82
CA GLU A 77 -1.76 -18.73 -6.86
C GLU A 77 -2.59 -17.47 -6.62
N ASP A 78 -2.71 -16.99 -5.38
CA ASP A 78 -3.38 -15.73 -5.07
C ASP A 78 -2.57 -14.56 -5.62
N LEU A 79 -1.24 -14.55 -5.43
CA LEU A 79 -0.33 -13.53 -5.97
C LEU A 79 -0.40 -13.45 -7.49
N SER A 80 -0.41 -14.61 -8.15
CA SER A 80 -0.47 -14.69 -9.63
C SER A 80 -1.77 -14.10 -10.20
N LYS A 81 -2.84 -14.03 -9.41
CA LYS A 81 -4.15 -13.47 -9.78
C LYS A 81 -4.30 -12.00 -9.40
N MET A 82 -3.36 -11.42 -8.66
CA MET A 82 -3.42 -10.03 -8.27
C MET A 82 -3.19 -9.13 -9.49
N LYS A 83 -4.17 -8.29 -9.79
CA LYS A 83 -4.06 -7.28 -10.84
C LYS A 83 -2.99 -6.25 -10.51
N GLU A 84 -2.98 -5.81 -9.25
CA GLU A 84 -2.06 -4.78 -8.75
C GLU A 84 -1.25 -5.36 -7.60
N THR A 85 0.08 -5.34 -7.71
CA THR A 85 0.99 -5.81 -6.64
C THR A 85 1.82 -4.73 -5.99
N CYS A 86 1.88 -3.53 -6.58
CA CYS A 86 2.73 -2.44 -6.09
C CYS A 86 1.93 -1.15 -5.90
N ALA A 87 2.01 -0.56 -4.71
CA ALA A 87 1.39 0.72 -4.41
C ALA A 87 1.99 1.89 -5.22
N LEU A 88 3.27 1.79 -5.61
CA LEU A 88 3.92 2.82 -6.44
C LEU A 88 3.42 2.75 -7.88
N ASP A 89 3.31 1.55 -8.48
CA ASP A 89 2.71 1.39 -9.82
C ASP A 89 1.28 1.98 -9.85
N VAL A 90 0.47 1.67 -8.82
CA VAL A 90 -0.89 2.21 -8.71
C VAL A 90 -0.90 3.74 -8.60
N ALA A 91 0.09 4.34 -7.95
CA ALA A 91 0.21 5.79 -7.82
C ALA A 91 0.68 6.45 -9.12
N ASP A 92 1.63 5.83 -9.84
CA ASP A 92 2.13 6.28 -11.13
C ASP A 92 1.01 6.26 -12.20
N ASP A 93 0.11 5.27 -12.12
CA ASP A 93 -1.11 5.16 -12.94
C ASP A 93 -2.18 6.24 -12.63
N GLY A 94 -1.93 7.11 -11.64
CA GLY A 94 -2.79 8.23 -11.27
C GLY A 94 -3.79 7.95 -10.15
N GLY A 95 -4.63 8.96 -9.88
CA GLY A 95 -5.56 8.95 -8.75
C GLY A 95 -6.57 7.81 -8.81
N ARG A 96 -6.82 7.18 -7.65
CA ARG A 96 -7.87 6.17 -7.43
C ARG A 96 -8.91 6.69 -6.46
N CYS A 97 -10.15 6.22 -6.58
CA CYS A 97 -11.18 6.58 -5.59
C CYS A 97 -10.99 5.81 -4.27
N VAL A 98 -11.56 6.33 -3.19
CA VAL A 98 -11.45 5.73 -1.84
C VAL A 98 -11.90 4.26 -1.81
N ASN A 99 -12.91 3.89 -2.60
CA ASN A 99 -13.38 2.51 -2.68
C ASN A 99 -12.34 1.57 -3.30
N GLU A 100 -11.71 2.01 -4.39
CA GLU A 100 -10.66 1.23 -5.06
C GLU A 100 -9.44 1.07 -4.16
N VAL A 101 -9.02 2.14 -3.49
CA VAL A 101 -7.92 2.09 -2.52
C VAL A 101 -8.26 1.17 -1.34
N ALA A 102 -9.49 1.24 -0.83
CA ALA A 102 -9.95 0.35 0.24
C ALA A 102 -9.90 -1.13 -0.18
N ASP A 103 -10.32 -1.43 -1.41
CA ASP A 103 -10.29 -2.76 -1.97
C ASP A 103 -8.84 -3.24 -2.18
N LEU A 104 -7.95 -2.40 -2.72
CA LEU A 104 -6.53 -2.72 -2.91
C LEU A 104 -5.81 -3.01 -1.58
N LEU A 105 -6.10 -2.24 -0.53
CA LEU A 105 -5.50 -2.43 0.79
C LEU A 105 -6.21 -3.52 1.62
N GLY A 106 -7.40 -3.95 1.20
CA GLY A 106 -8.26 -4.87 1.96
C GLY A 106 -8.68 -4.32 3.32
N ILE A 107 -8.96 -3.02 3.39
CA ILE A 107 -9.52 -2.34 4.58
C ILE A 107 -10.88 -1.75 4.26
N SER A 108 -11.60 -1.24 5.27
CA SER A 108 -12.91 -0.63 5.01
C SER A 108 -12.76 0.71 4.28
N ARG A 109 -13.78 1.07 3.49
CA ARG A 109 -13.91 2.40 2.88
C ARG A 109 -13.80 3.51 3.94
N GLN A 110 -14.51 3.35 5.06
CA GLN A 110 -14.47 4.33 6.15
C GLN A 110 -13.06 4.52 6.70
N ARG A 111 -12.31 3.42 6.93
CA ARG A 111 -10.91 3.53 7.39
C ARG A 111 -10.04 4.24 6.37
N THR A 112 -10.22 3.93 5.09
CA THR A 112 -9.48 4.58 4.00
C THR A 112 -9.78 6.08 3.93
N ALA A 113 -11.05 6.48 4.08
CA ALA A 113 -11.44 7.89 4.11
C ALA A 113 -10.83 8.65 5.30
N ILE A 114 -10.77 8.02 6.48
CA ILE A 114 -10.10 8.61 7.66
C ILE A 114 -8.60 8.80 7.38
N LEU A 115 -7.94 7.77 6.84
CA LEU A 115 -6.51 7.84 6.50
C LEU A 115 -6.22 8.92 5.46
N GLU A 116 -7.11 9.12 4.49
CA GLU A 116 -7.00 10.18 3.49
C GLU A 116 -7.04 11.57 4.14
N ILE A 117 -7.96 11.82 5.07
CA ILE A 117 -8.04 13.08 5.80
C ILE A 117 -6.78 13.29 6.65
N GLU A 118 -6.31 12.27 7.37
CA GLU A 118 -5.08 12.32 8.16
C GLU A 118 -3.85 12.60 7.29
N ALA A 119 -3.76 11.96 6.12
CA ALA A 119 -2.68 12.16 5.16
C ALA A 119 -2.69 13.59 4.61
N LEU A 120 -3.86 14.13 4.23
CA LEU A 120 -4.00 15.51 3.75
C LEU A 120 -3.63 16.52 4.84
N ARG A 121 -3.97 16.27 6.11
CA ARG A 121 -3.55 17.13 7.23
C ARG A 121 -2.03 17.14 7.41
N LYS A 122 -1.39 15.96 7.37
CA LYS A 122 0.07 15.85 7.46
C LYS A 122 0.76 16.55 6.28
N LEU A 123 0.20 16.39 5.08
CA LEU A 123 0.70 17.04 3.88
C LEU A 123 0.58 18.56 3.98
N LYS A 124 -0.58 19.08 4.42
CA LYS A 124 -0.78 20.51 4.67
C LYS A 124 0.25 21.07 5.63
N ALA A 125 0.39 20.44 6.80
CA ALA A 125 1.36 20.88 7.81
C ALA A 125 2.81 20.84 7.29
N HIS A 126 3.15 19.83 6.47
CA HIS A 126 4.48 19.75 5.88
C HIS A 126 4.72 20.87 4.86
N ILE A 127 3.74 21.12 3.98
CA ILE A 127 3.79 22.20 2.99
C ILE A 127 3.88 23.56 3.69
N ASP A 128 3.04 23.83 4.70
CA ASP A 128 3.07 25.08 5.45
C ASP A 128 4.42 25.32 6.15
N ALA A 129 5.12 24.25 6.54
CA ALA A 129 6.42 24.32 7.21
C ALA A 129 7.63 24.42 6.26
N THR A 130 7.55 23.85 5.05
CA THR A 130 8.74 23.65 4.18
C THR A 130 8.59 24.18 2.77
N ALA A 131 7.37 24.35 2.27
CA ALA A 131 7.16 24.70 0.87
C ALA A 131 7.01 26.21 0.66
N PRO A 132 7.63 26.76 -0.40
CA PRO A 132 7.28 28.10 -0.87
C PRO A 132 5.83 28.09 -1.37
N LYS A 133 5.05 29.14 -1.03
CA LYS A 133 3.63 29.28 -1.42
C LYS A 133 3.38 29.04 -2.92
N GLU A 134 4.35 29.37 -3.76
CA GLU A 134 4.34 29.18 -5.21
C GLU A 134 4.06 27.73 -5.65
N LEU A 135 4.45 26.73 -4.84
CA LEU A 135 4.19 25.31 -5.13
C LEU A 135 2.69 24.97 -5.07
N LEU A 136 1.96 25.56 -4.12
CA LEU A 136 0.51 25.39 -3.99
C LEU A 136 -0.24 26.11 -5.12
N ASP A 137 0.25 27.28 -5.51
CA ASP A 137 -0.32 28.07 -6.62
C ASP A 137 -0.19 27.33 -7.96
N ALA A 138 0.90 26.57 -8.14
CA ALA A 138 1.10 25.71 -9.30
C ALA A 138 0.21 24.43 -9.31
N MET A 139 -0.43 24.09 -8.18
CA MET A 139 -1.24 22.89 -8.02
C MET A 139 -2.66 23.20 -7.49
N PRO A 140 -3.52 23.87 -8.27
CA PRO A 140 -4.82 24.35 -7.80
C PRO A 140 -5.77 23.21 -7.35
N ALA A 141 -5.65 22.03 -7.95
CA ALA A 141 -6.41 20.86 -7.52
C ALA A 141 -6.02 20.39 -6.11
N LEU A 142 -4.72 20.40 -5.79
CA LEU A 142 -4.21 20.05 -4.47
C LEU A 142 -4.64 21.09 -3.43
N ALA A 143 -4.51 22.38 -3.75
CA ALA A 143 -4.95 23.47 -2.89
C ALA A 143 -6.45 23.33 -2.53
N LYS A 144 -7.30 23.02 -3.52
CA LYS A 144 -8.74 22.75 -3.31
C LYS A 144 -9.00 21.51 -2.43
N MET A 145 -8.21 20.45 -2.58
CA MET A 145 -8.33 19.24 -1.76
C MET A 145 -7.94 19.51 -0.31
N LEU A 146 -6.86 20.26 -0.08
CA LEU A 146 -6.40 20.62 1.25
C LEU A 146 -7.44 21.49 1.97
N SER A 147 -8.03 22.49 1.29
CA SER A 147 -9.05 23.36 1.92
C SER A 147 -10.37 22.64 2.22
N SER A 148 -10.89 21.83 1.28
CA SER A 148 -12.21 21.20 1.42
C SER A 148 -12.27 20.04 2.42
N ARG A 149 -11.16 19.37 2.70
CA ARG A 149 -11.15 18.11 3.49
C ARG A 149 -10.48 18.22 4.85
N THR A 150 -9.70 19.26 5.13
CA THR A 150 -9.10 19.44 6.46
C THR A 150 -10.04 20.09 7.46
N GLY A 151 -11.14 20.70 7.01
CA GLY A 151 -12.19 21.25 7.85
C GLY A 151 -11.85 22.63 8.43
N ASP A 152 -11.11 23.48 7.71
CA ASP A 152 -10.99 24.90 8.07
C ASP A 152 -12.28 25.62 7.65
N SER A 153 -13.25 25.65 8.56
CA SER A 153 -14.40 26.56 8.60
C SER A 153 -14.75 26.79 10.06
#